data_AF-A0A2N2MWN3-F1
#
_entry.id   AF-A0A2N2MWN3-F1
#
_cell.length_a   1.000
_cell.length_b   1.000
_cell.length_c   1.000
_cell.angle_alpha   90.00
_cell.angle_beta   90.00
_cell.angle_gamma   90.00
#
_symmetry.space_group_name_H-M   'P 1'
#
loop_
_entity.id
_entity.type
_entity.pdbx_description
1 polymer ?
#
loop_
_entity_poly.entity_id
_entity_poly.type
_entity_poly.pdbx_seq_one_letter_code
_entity_poly.pdbx_strand_id
1 'polypeptide(L)'
;MKMIIVILALALSVFLIASCVPVEPNEMLPFCKTQYETLINENPDYPQAFIGACVAWLQSEKPTSFISLCGYEPFRQEIEASANIEIGSKHDCILYIKSLEEQQFYQ
;
A
#
# COMPACT_ATOMS: atom_id res chain seq x y z
N MET A 1 -38.22 -32.89 -14.74
CA MET A 1 -37.22 -32.31 -15.67
C MET A 1 -37.25 -30.78 -15.71
N LYS A 2 -38.39 -30.12 -15.99
CA LYS A 2 -38.50 -28.65 -16.04
C LYS A 2 -38.11 -27.94 -14.73
N MET A 3 -38.52 -28.47 -13.58
CA MET A 3 -38.17 -27.91 -12.25
C MET A 3 -36.67 -27.94 -11.94
N ILE A 4 -35.96 -28.97 -12.41
CA ILE A 4 -34.53 -29.14 -12.16
C ILE A 4 -33.73 -28.05 -12.91
N ILE A 5 -34.15 -27.73 -14.13
CA ILE A 5 -33.53 -26.69 -14.95
C ILE A 5 -33.71 -25.31 -14.32
N VAL A 6 -34.88 -25.04 -13.73
CA VAL A 6 -35.15 -23.76 -13.04
C VAL A 6 -34.29 -23.62 -11.78
N ILE A 7 -34.14 -24.68 -10.99
CA ILE A 7 -33.30 -24.67 -9.79
C ILE A 7 -31.82 -24.47 -10.17
N LEU A 8 -31.37 -25.12 -11.25
CA LEU A 8 -30.00 -24.96 -11.75
C LEU A 8 -29.73 -23.52 -12.21
N ALA A 9 -30.68 -22.92 -12.94
CA ALA A 9 -30.57 -21.55 -13.41
C ALA A 9 -30.56 -20.55 -12.24
N LEU A 10 -31.36 -20.79 -11.21
CA LEU A 10 -31.39 -19.95 -10.01
C LEU A 10 -30.07 -20.05 -9.23
N ALA A 11 -29.54 -21.25 -9.04
CA ALA A 11 -28.26 -21.47 -8.39
C ALA A 11 -27.11 -20.78 -9.14
N LEU A 12 -27.10 -20.89 -10.48
CA LEU A 12 -26.10 -20.23 -11.32
C LEU A 12 -26.15 -18.70 -11.17
N SER A 13 -27.35 -18.13 -11.10
CA SER A 13 -27.52 -16.69 -10.89
C SER A 13 -26.99 -16.22 -9.53
N VAL A 14 -27.17 -16.99 -8.47
CA VAL A 14 -26.67 -16.65 -7.13
C VAL A 14 -25.14 -16.69 -7.08
N PHE A 15 -24.51 -17.66 -7.76
CA PHE A 15 -23.05 -17.72 -7.89
C PHE A 15 -22.47 -16.55 -8.68
N LEU A 16 -23.16 -16.11 -9.75
CA LEU A 16 -22.75 -14.96 -10.55
C LEU A 16 -22.90 -13.62 -9.79
N ILE A 17 -23.87 -13.51 -8.87
CA ILE A 17 -24.02 -12.32 -8.02
C ILE A 17 -22.99 -12.32 -6.88
N ALA A 18 -22.62 -13.50 -6.36
CA ALA A 18 -21.59 -13.63 -5.33
C ALA A 18 -20.19 -13.21 -5.80
N SER A 19 -19.87 -13.38 -7.09
CA SER A 19 -18.63 -12.89 -7.70
C SER A 19 -18.64 -11.39 -8.04
N CYS A 20 -19.79 -10.71 -7.86
CA CYS A 20 -19.91 -9.26 -7.99
C CYS A 20 -19.89 -8.53 -6.64
N VAL A 21 -19.66 -9.22 -5.52
CA VAL A 21 -19.38 -8.54 -4.25
C VAL A 21 -17.98 -7.95 -4.39
N PRO A 22 -17.82 -6.61 -4.38
CA PRO A 22 -16.49 -6.03 -4.32
C PRO A 22 -15.84 -6.58 -3.04
N VAL A 23 -14.70 -7.23 -3.23
CA VAL A 23 -13.83 -7.70 -2.14
C VAL A 23 -13.42 -6.46 -1.36
N GLU A 24 -14.18 -6.17 -0.31
CA GLU A 24 -14.07 -5.11 0.70
C GLU A 24 -13.67 -3.70 0.22
N PRO A 25 -14.50 -2.67 0.51
CA PRO A 25 -14.09 -1.30 0.24
C PRO A 25 -12.94 -0.92 1.16
N ASN A 26 -11.73 -0.87 0.60
CA ASN A 26 -10.82 0.22 0.90
C ASN A 26 -10.45 0.38 2.39
N GLU A 27 -10.13 -0.72 3.08
CA GLU A 27 -9.53 -0.66 4.42
C GLU A 27 -8.05 -0.20 4.38
N MET A 28 -7.66 0.61 3.38
CA MET A 28 -6.33 1.21 3.28
C MET A 28 -5.98 1.98 4.56
N LEU A 29 -6.93 2.73 5.11
CA LEU A 29 -6.70 3.52 6.32
C LEU A 29 -6.49 2.61 7.56
N PRO A 30 -7.35 1.63 7.87
CA PRO A 30 -7.07 0.63 8.90
C PRO A 30 -5.72 -0.06 8.71
N PHE A 31 -5.40 -0.54 7.50
CA PHE A 31 -4.13 -1.20 7.21
C PHE A 31 -2.93 -0.28 7.50
N CYS A 32 -2.93 0.94 6.96
CA CYS A 32 -1.83 1.89 7.16
C CYS A 32 -1.69 2.32 8.62
N LYS A 33 -2.78 2.38 9.38
CA LYS A 33 -2.73 2.61 10.83
C LYS A 33 -2.09 1.44 11.57
N THR A 34 -2.46 0.21 11.27
CA THR A 34 -1.84 -0.97 11.88
C THR A 34 -0.35 -1.06 11.55
N GLN A 35 0.05 -0.75 10.32
CA GLN A 35 1.48 -0.67 9.97
C GLN A 35 2.19 0.42 10.78
N TYR A 36 1.57 1.60 10.89
CA TYR A 36 2.11 2.70 11.69
C TYR A 36 2.27 2.33 13.18
N GLU A 37 1.31 1.60 13.75
CA GLU A 37 1.38 1.12 15.14
C GLU A 37 2.58 0.20 15.38
N THR A 38 2.93 -0.65 14.41
CA THR A 38 4.16 -1.45 14.47
C THR A 38 5.40 -0.56 14.41
N LEU A 39 5.44 0.40 13.48
CA LEU A 39 6.59 1.29 13.30
C LEU A 39 6.86 2.16 14.53
N ILE A 40 5.83 2.65 15.22
CA ILE A 40 6.03 3.45 16.45
C ILE A 40 6.42 2.61 17.67
N ASN A 41 6.10 1.32 17.67
CA ASN A 41 6.58 0.41 18.72
C ASN A 41 8.08 0.16 18.59
N GLU A 42 8.61 0.16 17.36
CA GLU A 42 10.04 0.02 17.07
C GLU A 42 10.79 1.36 17.18
N ASN A 43 10.18 2.43 16.69
CA ASN A 43 10.74 3.78 16.70
C ASN A 43 9.67 4.81 17.10
N PRO A 44 9.61 5.23 18.37
CA PRO A 44 8.58 6.17 18.86
C PRO A 44 8.55 7.53 18.14
N ASP A 45 9.65 7.93 17.49
CA ASP A 45 9.77 9.20 16.76
C ASP A 45 9.36 9.07 15.28
N TYR A 46 8.82 7.93 14.85
CA TYR A 46 8.38 7.71 13.48
C TYR A 46 7.23 8.67 13.09
N PRO A 47 7.26 9.29 11.90
CA PRO A 47 6.30 10.33 11.55
C PRO A 47 4.87 9.81 11.33
N GLN A 48 3.89 10.44 11.98
CA GLN A 48 2.45 10.21 11.69
C GLN A 48 2.08 10.45 10.22
N ALA A 49 2.85 11.28 9.50
CA ALA A 49 2.68 11.51 8.08
C ALA A 49 2.75 10.22 7.24
N PHE A 50 3.35 9.13 7.79
CA PHE A 50 3.39 7.81 7.17
C PHE A 50 2.01 7.29 6.79
N ILE A 51 0.99 7.49 7.64
CA ILE A 51 -0.36 6.99 7.37
C ILE A 51 -0.90 7.59 6.07
N GLY A 52 -0.71 8.89 5.88
CA GLY A 52 -1.13 9.59 4.66
C GLY A 52 -0.33 9.15 3.43
N ALA A 53 0.98 8.96 3.57
CA ALA A 53 1.84 8.47 2.49
C ALA A 53 1.48 7.04 2.07
N CYS A 54 1.22 6.15 3.03
CA CYS A 54 0.78 4.77 2.80
C CYS A 54 -0.57 4.72 2.09
N VAL A 55 -1.56 5.52 2.53
CA VAL A 55 -2.86 5.59 1.85
C VAL A 55 -2.69 6.11 0.42
N ALA A 56 -1.90 7.17 0.21
CA ALA A 56 -1.65 7.71 -1.12
C ALA A 56 -0.93 6.71 -2.03
N TRP A 57 0.02 5.93 -1.50
CA TRP A 57 0.68 4.85 -2.23
C TRP A 57 -0.31 3.75 -2.62
N LEU A 58 -1.15 3.27 -1.69
CA LEU A 58 -2.15 2.24 -1.99
C LEU A 58 -3.20 2.71 -3.02
N GLN A 59 -3.47 4.02 -3.10
CA GLN A 59 -4.42 4.59 -4.05
C GLN A 59 -3.82 4.83 -5.44
N SER A 60 -2.54 5.18 -5.50
CA SER A 60 -1.88 5.62 -6.75
C SER A 60 -0.89 4.60 -7.31
N GLU A 61 -0.48 3.63 -6.48
CA GLU A 61 0.62 2.70 -6.69
C GLU A 61 1.98 3.39 -6.90
N LYS A 62 2.09 4.67 -6.57
CA LYS A 62 3.31 5.47 -6.82
C LYS A 62 4.20 5.57 -5.58
N PRO A 63 5.48 5.11 -5.66
CA PRO A 63 6.45 5.25 -4.58
C PRO A 63 6.66 6.72 -4.15
N THR A 64 6.49 7.67 -5.07
CA THR A 64 6.63 9.11 -4.81
C THR A 64 5.66 9.65 -3.75
N SER A 65 4.62 8.91 -3.38
CA SER A 65 3.75 9.19 -2.22
C SER A 65 4.52 9.28 -0.89
N PHE A 66 5.69 8.63 -0.79
CA PHE A 66 6.52 8.62 0.41
C PHE A 66 7.58 9.75 0.47
N ILE A 67 7.71 10.59 -0.57
CA ILE A 67 8.72 11.67 -0.61
C ILE A 67 8.60 12.65 0.59
N SER A 68 7.39 12.88 1.08
CA SER A 68 7.16 13.73 2.25
C SER A 68 7.85 13.20 3.50
N LEU A 69 8.08 11.88 3.59
CA LEU A 69 8.74 11.22 4.71
C LEU A 69 10.26 11.33 4.68
N CYS A 70 10.87 11.68 3.53
CA CYS A 70 12.32 11.85 3.42
C CYS A 70 12.89 12.93 4.35
N GLY A 71 12.05 13.78 4.96
CA GLY A 71 12.46 14.72 5.99
C GLY A 71 12.78 14.09 7.34
N TYR A 72 12.28 12.88 7.60
CA TYR A 72 12.37 12.21 8.89
C TYR A 72 13.49 11.16 8.88
N GLU A 73 14.37 11.23 9.88
CA GLU A 73 15.50 10.32 10.01
C GLU A 73 15.09 8.85 10.15
N PRO A 74 14.07 8.47 10.96
CA PRO A 74 13.62 7.07 11.05
C PRO A 74 13.27 6.43 9.71
N PHE A 75 12.60 7.19 8.84
CA PHE A 75 12.19 6.71 7.53
C PHE A 75 13.39 6.52 6.59
N ARG A 76 14.39 7.42 6.64
CA ARG A 76 15.62 7.26 5.85
C ARG A 76 16.38 6.01 6.27
N GLN A 77 16.54 5.79 7.58
CA GLN A 77 17.23 4.62 8.13
C GLN A 77 16.54 3.30 7.76
N GLU A 78 15.20 3.29 7.71
CA GLU A 78 14.44 2.11 7.26
C GLU A 78 14.73 1.77 5.79
N ILE A 79 14.80 2.79 4.92
CA ILE A 79 15.19 2.58 3.52
C ILE A 79 16.62 2.06 3.43
N GLU A 80 17.56 2.66 4.17
CA GLU A 80 18.97 2.22 4.17
C GLU A 80 19.09 0.75 4.59
N ALA A 81 18.38 0.36 5.65
CA ALA A 81 18.38 -1.01 6.15
C ALA A 81 17.72 -2.01 5.18
N SER A 82 16.61 -1.64 4.55
CA SER A 82 15.85 -2.53 3.66
C SER A 82 16.48 -2.67 2.27
N ALA A 83 16.99 -1.57 1.71
CA ALA A 83 17.60 -1.55 0.38
C ALA A 83 19.12 -1.79 0.41
N ASN A 84 19.75 -1.83 1.58
CA ASN A 84 21.20 -1.96 1.77
C ASN A 84 21.98 -0.89 0.98
N ILE A 85 21.56 0.37 1.17
CA ILE A 85 22.15 1.57 0.56
C ILE A 85 22.44 2.62 1.64
N GLU A 86 23.20 3.66 1.28
CA GLU A 86 23.47 4.80 2.13
C GLU A 86 22.73 6.04 1.59
N ILE A 87 21.95 6.71 2.45
CA ILE A 87 21.16 7.91 2.16
C ILE A 87 21.62 9.02 3.10
N GLY A 88 22.71 9.70 2.72
CA GLY A 88 23.31 10.77 3.52
C GLY A 88 22.47 12.05 3.62
N SER A 89 21.43 12.22 2.80
CA SER A 89 20.60 13.42 2.82
C SER A 89 19.15 13.19 2.42
N LYS A 90 18.29 14.16 2.78
CA LYS A 90 16.91 14.24 2.28
C LYS A 90 16.87 14.24 0.74
N HIS A 91 17.84 14.88 0.09
CA HIS A 91 17.88 14.94 -1.37
C HIS A 91 18.10 13.56 -1.98
N ASP A 92 19.02 12.77 -1.42
CA ASP A 92 19.32 11.41 -1.88
C ASP A 92 18.11 10.49 -1.70
N CYS A 93 17.39 10.61 -0.58
CA CYS A 93 16.14 9.88 -0.35
C CYS A 93 15.10 10.17 -1.44
N ILE A 94 14.94 11.43 -1.82
CA ILE A 94 13.98 11.83 -2.86
C ILE A 94 14.38 11.26 -4.22
N LEU A 95 15.67 11.32 -4.57
CA LEU A 95 16.17 10.76 -5.81
C LEU A 95 15.99 9.24 -5.86
N TYR A 96 16.28 8.55 -4.75
CA TYR A 96 16.08 7.12 -4.63
C TYR A 96 14.63 6.73 -4.87
N ILE A 97 13.68 7.35 -4.14
CA ILE A 97 12.24 7.05 -4.30
C ILE A 97 11.76 7.31 -5.73
N LYS A 98 12.22 8.39 -6.37
CA LYS A 98 11.86 8.66 -7.77
C LYS A 98 12.38 7.59 -8.73
N SER A 99 13.60 7.09 -8.50
CA SER A 99 14.19 6.04 -9.34
C SER A 99 13.41 4.73 -9.27
N LEU A 100 12.75 4.41 -8.15
CA LEU A 100 11.87 3.24 -8.03
C LEU A 100 10.66 3.34 -8.96
N GLU A 101 10.05 4.51 -9.09
CA GLU A 101 8.93 4.73 -10.01
C GLU A 101 9.40 4.55 -11.47
N GLU A 102 10.58 5.08 -11.83
CA GLU A 102 11.16 4.90 -13.17
C GLU A 102 11.44 3.41 -13.48
N GLN A 103 11.92 2.63 -12.51
CA GLN A 103 12.17 1.20 -12.69
C GLN A 103 10.87 0.39 -12.86
N GLN A 104 9.78 0.78 -12.21
CA GLN A 104 8.47 0.14 -12.40
C GLN A 104 7.91 0.32 -13.82
N PHE A 105 8.31 1.38 -14.55
CA PHE A 105 7.91 1.58 -15.95
C PHE A 105 8.62 0.68 -16.96
N TYR A 106 9.71 0.01 -16.56
CA TYR A 106 10.49 -0.89 -17.43
C TYR A 106 10.28 -2.37 -17.13
N GLN A 107 9.35 -2.71 -16.22
CA GLN A 107 8.88 -4.08 -15.95
C GLN A 107 7.54 -4.33 -16.63
#